data_AF-A0A2N5KI18-F1
#
_entry.id   AF-A0A2N5KI18-F1
#
_cell.length_a   1.000
_cell.length_b   1.000
_cell.length_c   1.000
_cell.angle_alpha   90.00
_cell.angle_beta   90.00
_cell.angle_gamma   90.00
#
_symmetry.space_group_name_H-M   'P 1'
#
loop_
_entity.id
_entity.type
_entity.pdbx_description
1 polymer ?
#
loop_
_entity_poly.entity_id
_entity_poly.type
_entity_poly.pdbx_seq_one_letter_code
_entity_poly.pdbx_strand_id
1 'polypeptide(L)'
;MLPRMTSQAYATDVSDAEWAIVAPYLPTPTDHGRPRLHSYRELLNAMFYIIRAGCAWRLLPHDVPNWKTVYHYWRMWRLDGTWERLHTALRERERQRMRRTAQPSAGIIDSQTTKTTGVGGTRGYDGANKVSGRKRHLLVDTLGLVLRAKVHAADLQDRAAVLL
;
A
#
# COMPACT_ATOMS: atom_id res chain seq x y z
N MET A 1 -27.60 11.95 17.11
CA MET A 1 -27.15 10.74 16.38
C MET A 1 -27.71 10.87 14.97
N LEU A 2 -26.89 11.22 13.97
CA LEU A 2 -27.38 11.35 12.60
C LEU A 2 -27.74 9.95 12.07
N PRO A 3 -28.87 9.79 11.35
CA PRO A 3 -29.27 8.51 10.82
C PRO A 3 -28.17 7.99 9.87
N ARG A 4 -27.76 6.73 10.07
CA ARG A 4 -26.81 6.05 9.20
C ARG A 4 -27.53 5.82 7.87
N MET A 5 -27.29 6.66 6.88
CA MET A 5 -27.74 6.38 5.52
C MET A 5 -27.22 4.99 5.17
N THR A 6 -28.11 4.05 4.87
CA THR A 6 -27.74 2.74 4.32
C THR A 6 -27.23 2.98 2.91
N SER A 7 -25.97 3.38 2.81
CA SER A 7 -25.27 3.53 1.53
C SER A 7 -25.09 2.14 0.92
N GLN A 8 -25.33 2.04 -0.38
CA GLN A 8 -25.02 0.85 -1.14
C GLN A 8 -23.52 0.56 -1.06
N ALA A 9 -23.14 -0.69 -0.82
CA ALA A 9 -21.74 -1.08 -0.78
C ALA A 9 -21.08 -0.86 -2.16
N TYR A 10 -19.85 -0.38 -2.18
CA TYR A 10 -19.08 -0.27 -3.42
C TYR A 10 -18.54 -1.64 -3.83
N ALA A 11 -18.31 -1.85 -5.13
CA ALA A 11 -17.65 -3.07 -5.63
C ALA A 11 -16.18 -3.22 -5.14
N THR A 12 -15.64 -2.17 -4.52
CA THR A 12 -14.31 -2.14 -3.88
C THR A 12 -14.35 -2.49 -2.40
N ASP A 13 -15.54 -2.64 -1.82
CA ASP A 13 -15.70 -2.94 -0.40
C ASP A 13 -15.28 -4.38 -0.12
N VAL A 14 -14.52 -4.56 0.96
CA VAL A 14 -14.16 -5.91 1.39
C VAL A 14 -15.39 -6.68 1.85
N SER A 15 -15.52 -7.90 1.35
CA SER A 15 -16.47 -8.89 1.85
C SER A 15 -16.13 -9.30 3.29
N ASP A 16 -17.07 -9.97 3.97
CA ASP A 16 -16.83 -10.47 5.32
C ASP A 16 -15.70 -11.51 5.36
N ALA A 17 -15.61 -12.35 4.33
CA ALA A 17 -14.56 -13.35 4.18
C ALA A 17 -13.17 -12.72 4.00
N GLU A 18 -13.06 -11.69 3.16
CA GLU A 18 -11.81 -10.93 3.00
C GLU A 18 -11.45 -10.17 4.26
N TRP A 19 -12.46 -9.55 4.91
CA TRP A 19 -12.27 -8.85 6.17
C TRP A 19 -11.73 -9.78 7.27
N ALA A 20 -12.22 -11.01 7.37
CA ALA A 20 -11.71 -12.00 8.32
C ALA A 20 -10.23 -12.34 8.11
N ILE A 21 -9.72 -12.22 6.87
CA ILE A 21 -8.30 -12.41 6.55
C ILE A 21 -7.49 -11.17 6.94
N VAL A 22 -8.01 -9.96 6.68
CA VAL A 22 -7.25 -8.71 6.84
C VAL A 22 -7.25 -8.20 8.29
N ALA A 23 -8.38 -8.30 8.99
CA ALA A 23 -8.58 -7.71 10.30
C ALA A 23 -7.51 -8.07 11.35
N PRO A 24 -7.00 -9.32 11.44
CA PRO A 24 -5.98 -9.69 12.43
C PRO A 24 -4.64 -8.95 12.29
N TYR A 25 -4.36 -8.35 11.13
CA TYR A 25 -3.10 -7.63 10.88
C TYR A 25 -3.19 -6.14 11.13
N LEU A 26 -4.38 -5.62 11.46
CA LEU A 26 -4.58 -4.21 11.75
C LEU A 26 -4.30 -3.94 13.25
N PRO A 27 -3.80 -2.73 13.60
CA PRO A 27 -3.43 -2.43 14.97
C PRO A 27 -4.64 -2.50 15.90
N THR A 28 -4.50 -3.14 17.06
CA THR A 28 -5.56 -3.13 18.08
C THR A 28 -5.93 -1.68 18.43
N PRO A 29 -7.22 -1.32 18.46
CA PRO A 29 -7.64 0.01 18.90
C PRO A 29 -7.10 0.27 20.31
N THR A 30 -6.52 1.45 20.52
CA THR A 30 -6.09 1.87 21.86
C THR A 30 -7.27 2.40 22.64
N ASP A 31 -7.38 2.03 23.92
CA ASP A 31 -8.42 2.53 24.83
C ASP A 31 -8.16 3.98 25.31
N HIS A 32 -7.03 4.56 24.90
CA HIS A 32 -6.64 5.91 25.26
C HIS A 32 -6.86 6.90 24.11
N GLY A 33 -7.28 8.12 24.46
CA GLY A 33 -7.50 9.22 23.53
C GLY A 33 -8.94 9.33 23.02
N ARG A 34 -9.14 10.15 21.98
CA ARG A 34 -10.46 10.34 21.38
C ARG A 34 -10.91 9.05 20.68
N PRO A 35 -12.10 8.51 21.00
CA PRO A 35 -12.63 7.33 20.33
C PRO A 35 -12.69 7.53 18.82
N ARG A 36 -12.27 6.51 18.07
CA ARG A 36 -12.33 6.52 16.61
C ARG A 36 -13.80 6.45 16.16
N LEU A 37 -14.18 7.35 15.26
CA LEU A 37 -15.56 7.42 14.73
C LEU A 37 -15.88 6.30 13.72
N HIS A 38 -14.89 5.85 12.95
CA HIS A 38 -15.05 4.87 11.89
C HIS A 38 -14.37 3.54 12.24
N SER A 39 -14.97 2.43 11.84
CA SER A 39 -14.31 1.14 11.88
C SER A 39 -13.12 1.11 10.92
N TYR A 40 -12.15 0.24 11.16
CA TYR A 40 -11.06 0.04 10.21
C TYR A 40 -11.54 -0.51 8.86
N ARG A 41 -12.65 -1.25 8.83
CA ARG A 41 -13.24 -1.74 7.60
C ARG A 41 -13.74 -0.60 6.72
N GLU A 42 -14.45 0.36 7.30
CA GLU A 42 -14.89 1.57 6.59
C GLU A 42 -13.68 2.37 6.07
N LEU A 43 -12.59 2.44 6.84
CA LEU A 43 -11.36 3.10 6.42
C LEU A 43 -10.67 2.36 5.26
N LEU A 44 -10.58 1.03 5.32
CA LEU A 44 -10.02 0.22 4.23
C LEU A 44 -10.86 0.28 2.96
N ASN A 45 -12.17 0.21 3.07
CA ASN A 45 -13.09 0.35 1.93
C ASN A 45 -12.85 1.69 1.21
N ALA A 46 -12.71 2.79 1.96
CA ALA A 46 -12.38 4.09 1.38
C ALA A 46 -10.99 4.13 0.71
N MET A 47 -9.99 3.46 1.29
CA MET A 47 -8.65 3.35 0.69
C MET A 47 -8.68 2.51 -0.60
N PHE A 48 -9.40 1.39 -0.62
CA PHE A 48 -9.55 0.53 -1.80
C PHE A 48 -10.37 1.20 -2.90
N TYR A 49 -11.37 2.00 -2.53
CA TYR A 49 -12.06 2.87 -3.48
C TYR A 49 -11.08 3.79 -4.21
N ILE A 50 -10.22 4.51 -3.47
CA ILE A 50 -9.21 5.40 -4.08
C ILE A 50 -8.28 4.61 -5.01
N ILE A 51 -7.78 3.47 -4.56
CA ILE A 51 -6.84 2.65 -5.35
C ILE A 51 -7.49 2.19 -6.66
N ARG A 52 -8.75 1.76 -6.63
CA ARG A 52 -9.45 1.26 -7.81
C ARG A 52 -9.92 2.39 -8.74
N ALA A 53 -10.44 3.48 -8.17
CA ALA A 53 -10.99 4.61 -8.92
C ALA A 53 -9.90 5.56 -9.45
N GLY A 54 -8.73 5.60 -8.81
CA GLY A 54 -7.64 6.50 -9.16
C GLY A 54 -7.94 7.97 -8.89
N CYS A 55 -8.90 8.27 -8.01
CA CYS A 55 -9.33 9.64 -7.74
C CYS A 55 -8.42 10.37 -6.74
N ALA A 56 -8.42 11.71 -6.79
CA ALA A 56 -7.75 12.51 -5.77
C ALA A 56 -8.47 12.35 -4.41
N TRP A 57 -7.73 12.40 -3.30
CA TRP A 57 -8.27 12.25 -1.94
C TRP A 57 -9.51 13.11 -1.67
N ARG A 58 -9.51 14.37 -2.14
CA ARG A 58 -10.63 15.31 -1.94
C ARG A 58 -11.90 14.97 -2.72
N LEU A 59 -11.79 14.05 -3.68
CA LEU A 59 -12.89 13.53 -4.50
C LEU A 59 -13.43 12.19 -3.98
N LEU A 60 -13.03 11.77 -2.78
CA LEU A 60 -13.70 10.67 -2.11
C LEU A 60 -15.21 10.94 -2.00
N PRO A 61 -16.06 9.93 -2.24
CA PRO A 61 -17.50 10.06 -2.05
C PRO A 61 -17.88 10.54 -0.65
N HIS A 62 -19.04 11.20 -0.53
CA HIS A 62 -19.50 11.76 0.74
C HIS A 62 -20.04 10.72 1.73
N ASP A 63 -20.33 9.51 1.25
CA ASP A 63 -20.87 8.39 2.03
C ASP A 63 -19.77 7.49 2.64
N VAL A 64 -18.49 7.75 2.33
CA VAL A 64 -17.35 7.11 2.99
C VAL A 64 -16.69 8.05 4.00
N PRO A 65 -15.83 7.56 4.92
CA PRO A 65 -15.14 8.42 5.88
C PRO A 65 -14.43 9.60 5.22
N ASN A 66 -14.44 10.77 5.90
CA ASN A 66 -13.82 11.98 5.38
C ASN A 66 -12.35 11.76 4.99
N TRP A 67 -11.96 12.28 3.83
CA TRP A 67 -10.63 12.05 3.25
C TRP A 67 -9.46 12.37 4.19
N LYS A 68 -9.59 13.37 5.09
CA LYS A 68 -8.54 13.70 6.05
C LYS A 68 -8.29 12.55 7.02
N THR A 69 -9.37 11.92 7.47
CA THR A 69 -9.33 10.75 8.35
C THR A 69 -8.75 9.55 7.63
N VAL A 70 -9.21 9.26 6.40
CA VAL A 70 -8.69 8.15 5.59
C VAL A 70 -7.19 8.33 5.35
N TYR A 71 -6.77 9.51 4.93
CA TYR A 71 -5.35 9.83 4.70
C TYR A 71 -4.52 9.73 5.99
N HIS A 72 -5.05 10.18 7.13
CA HIS A 72 -4.37 10.06 8.42
C HIS A 72 -4.04 8.60 8.75
N TYR A 73 -5.03 7.70 8.67
CA TYR A 73 -4.82 6.28 8.94
C TYR A 73 -3.92 5.62 7.89
N TRP A 74 -4.10 5.93 6.60
CA TRP A 74 -3.22 5.44 5.55
C TRP A 74 -1.75 5.80 5.83
N ARG A 75 -1.50 7.07 6.18
CA ARG A 75 -0.16 7.57 6.48
C ARG A 75 0.41 6.95 7.76
N MET A 76 -0.40 6.80 8.80
CA MET A 76 0.00 6.17 10.06
C MET A 76 0.44 4.73 9.82
N TRP A 77 -0.39 3.94 9.14
CA TRP A 77 -0.11 2.54 8.79
C TRP A 77 1.08 2.36 7.85
N ARG A 78 1.38 3.36 7.03
CA ARG A 78 2.60 3.40 6.22
C ARG A 78 3.85 3.64 7.05
N LEU A 79 3.74 4.45 8.10
CA LEU A 79 4.90 4.80 8.93
C LEU A 79 5.20 3.73 9.98
N ASP A 80 4.18 3.05 10.50
CA ASP A 80 4.32 2.01 11.54
C ASP A 80 4.52 0.59 10.99
N GLY A 81 4.58 0.43 9.66
CA GLY A 81 4.81 -0.85 8.99
C GLY A 81 3.58 -1.77 8.89
N THR A 82 2.38 -1.30 9.21
CA THR A 82 1.14 -2.10 9.14
C THR A 82 0.90 -2.64 7.72
N TRP A 83 1.09 -1.81 6.70
CA TRP A 83 0.91 -2.23 5.30
C TRP A 83 1.89 -3.32 4.91
N GLU A 84 3.16 -3.20 5.31
CA GLU A 84 4.22 -4.15 5.04
C GLU A 84 3.93 -5.50 5.69
N ARG A 85 3.46 -5.50 6.95
CA ARG A 85 3.05 -6.73 7.67
C ARG A 85 1.85 -7.40 7.00
N LEU A 86 0.79 -6.64 6.73
CA LEU A 86 -0.41 -7.14 6.06
C LEU A 86 -0.07 -7.73 4.68
N HIS A 87 0.68 -6.99 3.86
CA HIS A 87 1.10 -7.44 2.53
C HIS A 87 1.95 -8.71 2.60
N THR A 88 2.90 -8.79 3.55
CA THR A 88 3.74 -9.97 3.74
C THR A 88 2.90 -11.20 4.06
N ALA A 89 1.92 -11.08 4.97
CA ALA A 89 1.06 -12.17 5.36
C ALA A 89 0.12 -12.64 4.22
N LEU A 90 -0.46 -11.69 3.48
CA LEU A 90 -1.30 -12.02 2.32
C LEU A 90 -0.50 -12.73 1.22
N ARG A 91 0.72 -12.24 0.95
CA ARG A 91 1.65 -12.89 0.01
C ARG A 91 1.98 -14.31 0.45
N GLU A 92 2.33 -14.52 1.72
CA GLU A 92 2.68 -15.85 2.23
C GLU A 92 1.51 -16.84 2.12
N ARG A 93 0.30 -16.38 2.47
CA ARG A 93 -0.94 -17.15 2.30
C ARG A 93 -1.18 -17.52 0.84
N GLU A 94 -0.98 -16.58 -0.08
CA GLU A 94 -1.17 -16.84 -1.52
C GLU A 94 -0.13 -17.82 -2.07
N ARG A 95 1.12 -17.72 -1.61
CA ARG A 95 2.17 -18.69 -1.98
C ARG A 95 1.84 -20.10 -1.50
N GLN A 96 1.35 -20.23 -0.27
CA GLN A 96 0.91 -21.52 0.27
C GLN A 96 -0.29 -22.08 -0.51
N ARG A 97 -1.25 -21.22 -0.90
CA ARG A 97 -2.38 -21.61 -1.77
C ARG A 97 -1.89 -22.15 -3.11
N MET A 98 -0.82 -21.57 -3.66
CA MET A 98 -0.14 -22.02 -4.88
C MET A 98 0.82 -23.21 -4.66
N ARG A 99 0.76 -23.87 -3.49
CA ARG A 99 1.61 -25.01 -3.11
C ARG A 99 3.11 -24.69 -3.16
N ARG A 100 3.49 -23.47 -2.80
CA ARG A 100 4.88 -23.02 -2.65
C ARG A 100 5.20 -22.73 -1.19
N THR A 101 6.49 -22.72 -0.85
CA THR A 101 6.97 -22.25 0.46
C THR A 101 6.57 -20.80 0.67
N ALA A 102 6.11 -20.47 1.89
CA ALA A 102 5.67 -19.13 2.28
C ALA A 102 6.75 -18.07 1.98
N GLN A 103 7.99 -18.34 2.36
CA GLN A 103 9.13 -17.51 1.95
C GLN A 103 9.71 -18.00 0.61
N PRO A 104 9.91 -17.11 -0.37
CA PRO A 104 10.56 -17.45 -1.63
C PRO A 104 12.08 -17.61 -1.44
N SER A 105 12.68 -18.51 -2.22
CA SER A 105 14.14 -18.71 -2.28
C SER A 105 14.83 -17.84 -3.34
N ALA A 106 14.06 -17.25 -4.26
CA ALA A 106 14.56 -16.41 -5.34
C ALA A 106 13.64 -15.20 -5.54
N GLY A 107 14.23 -14.08 -5.96
CA GLY A 107 13.53 -12.85 -6.31
C GLY A 107 14.04 -12.28 -7.62
N ILE A 108 13.14 -11.58 -8.32
CA ILE A 108 13.41 -10.87 -9.57
C ILE A 108 13.25 -9.39 -9.27
N ILE A 109 14.29 -8.61 -9.55
CA ILE A 109 14.28 -7.16 -9.40
C ILE A 109 14.22 -6.51 -10.76
N ASP A 110 13.37 -5.51 -10.88
CA ASP A 110 13.34 -4.60 -12.02
C ASP A 110 13.15 -3.17 -11.53
N SER A 111 13.50 -2.21 -12.36
CA SER A 111 13.43 -0.81 -11.99
C SER A 111 12.93 0.12 -13.10
N GLN A 112 12.14 1.11 -12.68
CA GLN A 112 11.64 2.15 -13.56
C GLN A 112 12.16 3.52 -13.13
N THR A 113 12.86 4.19 -14.04
CA THR A 113 13.30 5.57 -13.83
C THR A 113 12.22 6.56 -14.27
N THR A 114 11.97 7.56 -13.44
CA THR A 114 10.99 8.62 -13.70
C THR A 114 11.63 9.99 -13.48
N LYS A 115 11.41 10.91 -14.43
CA LYS A 115 11.85 12.29 -14.32
C LYS A 115 11.13 12.95 -13.16
N THR A 116 11.87 13.67 -12.31
CA THR A 116 11.28 14.45 -11.21
C THR A 116 11.40 15.94 -11.47
N THR A 117 10.41 16.71 -11.04
CA THR A 117 10.42 18.19 -11.04
C THR A 117 11.52 18.72 -10.11
N GLY A 118 12.08 19.91 -10.32
CA GLY A 118 13.24 20.46 -9.59
C GLY A 118 13.16 20.61 -8.05
N VAL A 119 12.13 20.08 -7.40
CA VAL A 119 11.95 20.11 -5.94
C VAL A 119 12.82 19.02 -5.28
N GLY A 120 13.31 19.31 -4.07
CA GLY A 120 14.35 18.55 -3.36
C GLY A 120 14.03 17.09 -2.97
N GLY A 121 15.05 16.43 -2.42
CA GLY A 121 15.06 15.02 -2.01
C GLY A 121 15.97 14.16 -2.88
N THR A 122 16.05 12.86 -2.58
CA THR A 122 16.91 11.88 -3.27
C THR A 122 16.67 11.89 -4.77
N ARG A 123 17.74 12.08 -5.56
CA ARG A 123 17.74 12.15 -7.03
C ARG A 123 19.09 11.69 -7.57
N GLY A 124 19.11 11.22 -8.81
CA GLY A 124 20.32 10.84 -9.54
C GLY A 124 20.12 10.95 -11.04
N TYR A 125 21.16 10.63 -11.80
CA TYR A 125 21.10 10.54 -13.26
C TYR A 125 21.24 9.09 -13.70
N ASP A 126 20.21 8.58 -14.35
CA ASP A 126 20.25 7.27 -14.98
C ASP A 126 20.86 7.40 -16.38
N GLY A 127 22.08 6.91 -16.57
CA GLY A 127 22.78 6.96 -17.85
C GLY A 127 22.16 6.09 -18.94
N ALA A 128 21.51 4.98 -18.58
CA ALA A 128 20.88 4.09 -19.55
C ALA A 128 19.60 4.72 -20.11
N ASN A 129 18.76 5.28 -19.24
CA ASN A 129 17.52 5.94 -19.63
C ASN A 129 17.69 7.42 -20.00
N LYS A 130 18.88 8.00 -19.74
CA LYS A 130 19.19 9.44 -19.88
C LYS A 130 18.20 10.35 -19.14
N VAL A 131 17.76 9.91 -17.94
CA VAL A 131 16.79 10.62 -17.12
C VAL A 131 17.41 11.03 -15.79
N SER A 132 17.30 12.33 -15.46
CA SER A 132 17.54 12.81 -14.10
C SER A 132 16.25 12.71 -13.28
N GLY A 133 16.29 11.93 -12.21
CA GLY A 133 15.13 11.79 -11.34
C GLY A 133 15.28 10.72 -10.29
N ARG A 134 14.23 9.91 -10.14
CA ARG A 134 14.14 8.82 -9.16
C ARG A 134 13.83 7.52 -9.86
N LYS A 135 14.28 6.43 -9.26
CA LYS A 135 14.07 5.07 -9.76
C LYS A 135 13.28 4.26 -8.75
N ARG A 136 12.22 3.62 -9.23
CA ARG A 136 11.36 2.74 -8.45
C ARG A 136 11.84 1.33 -8.70
N HIS A 137 12.38 0.68 -7.67
CA HIS A 137 12.75 -0.72 -7.74
C HIS A 137 11.58 -1.54 -7.20
N LEU A 138 11.22 -2.57 -7.95
CA LEU A 138 10.22 -3.56 -7.56
C LEU A 138 10.91 -4.92 -7.50
N LEU A 139 10.91 -5.51 -6.32
CA LEU A 139 11.37 -6.87 -6.11
C LEU A 139 10.13 -7.77 -5.99
N VAL A 140 10.04 -8.76 -6.85
CA VAL A 140 8.98 -9.77 -6.86
C VAL A 140 9.56 -11.17 -6.69
N ASP A 141 8.74 -12.13 -6.29
CA ASP A 141 9.11 -13.55 -6.34
C ASP A 141 8.85 -14.18 -7.72
N THR A 142 9.12 -15.48 -7.84
CA THR A 142 8.89 -16.25 -9.07
C THR A 142 7.42 -16.45 -9.46
N LEU A 143 6.47 -16.07 -8.60
CA LEU A 143 5.05 -16.01 -8.91
C LEU A 143 4.59 -14.59 -9.28
N GLY A 144 5.50 -13.61 -9.31
CA GLY A 144 5.20 -12.21 -9.53
C GLY A 144 4.62 -11.49 -8.31
N LEU A 145 4.63 -12.11 -7.13
CA LEU A 145 4.14 -11.46 -5.92
C LEU A 145 5.18 -10.50 -5.35
N VAL A 146 4.75 -9.30 -4.97
CA VAL A 146 5.64 -8.23 -4.51
C VAL A 146 6.31 -8.59 -3.19
N LEU A 147 7.62 -8.41 -3.10
CA LEU A 147 8.42 -8.59 -1.89
C LEU A 147 8.73 -7.24 -1.25
N ARG A 148 9.18 -6.30 -2.08
CA ARG A 148 9.54 -4.94 -1.70
C ARG A 148 9.32 -4.01 -2.89
N ALA A 149 8.90 -2.79 -2.59
CA ALA A 149 8.90 -1.68 -3.53
C ALA A 149 9.59 -0.49 -2.87
N LYS A 150 10.60 0.09 -3.53
CA LYS A 150 11.38 1.19 -2.95
C LYS A 150 11.78 2.22 -4.00
N VAL A 151 11.78 3.48 -3.59
CA VAL A 151 12.17 4.59 -4.45
C VAL A 151 13.55 5.08 -4.04
N HIS A 152 14.48 5.07 -4.99
CA HIS A 152 15.87 5.48 -4.82
C HIS A 152 16.22 6.61 -5.80
N ALA A 153 17.45 7.12 -5.69
CA ALA A 153 18.06 7.97 -6.70
C ALA A 153 18.16 7.20 -8.03
N ALA A 154 18.06 7.90 -9.17
CA ALA A 154 18.00 7.22 -10.47
C ALA A 154 19.33 6.60 -10.93
N ASP A 155 20.44 7.05 -10.38
CA ASP A 155 21.79 6.51 -10.62
C ASP A 155 22.06 5.20 -9.86
N LEU A 156 21.21 4.83 -8.90
CA LEU A 156 21.34 3.55 -8.20
C LEU A 156 21.02 2.40 -9.16
N GLN A 157 21.93 1.42 -9.22
CA GLN A 157 21.76 0.20 -10.00
C GLN A 157 21.03 -0.88 -9.20
N ASP A 158 20.31 -1.75 -9.90
CA ASP A 158 19.47 -2.81 -9.30
C ASP A 158 20.28 -3.73 -8.35
N ARG A 159 21.52 -4.07 -8.73
CA ARG A 159 22.42 -4.88 -7.90
C ARG A 159 22.69 -4.27 -6.53
N ALA A 160 22.82 -2.94 -6.45
CA ALA A 160 23.02 -2.24 -5.18
C ALA A 160 21.68 -2.04 -4.45
N ALA A 161 20.61 -1.76 -5.19
CA ALA A 161 19.29 -1.51 -4.63
C ALA A 161 18.69 -2.72 -3.90
N VAL A 162 18.99 -3.95 -4.33
CA VAL A 162 18.46 -5.16 -3.69
C VAL A 162 18.87 -5.31 -2.22
N LEU A 163 19.96 -4.64 -1.81
CA LEU A 163 20.48 -4.68 -0.44
C LEU A 163 19.89 -3.59 0.47
N LEU A 164 19.06 -2.68 -0.05
CA LEU A 164 18.57 -1.49 0.66
C LEU A 164 17.07 -1.56 0.93
#